data_AF-A0A4Y2TX56-F1
#
_entry.id   AF-A0A4Y2TX56-F1
#
_cell.length_a   1.000
_cell.length_b   1.000
_cell.length_c   1.000
_cell.angle_alpha   90.00
_cell.angle_beta   90.00
_cell.angle_gamma   90.00
#
_symmetry.space_group_name_H-M   'P 1'
#
loop_
_entity.id
_entity.type
_entity.pdbx_description
1 polymer ?
#
loop_
_entity_poly.entity_id
_entity_poly.type
_entity_poly.pdbx_seq_one_letter_code
_entity_poly.pdbx_strand_id
1 'polypeptide(L)'
;MPNTCCVTNCRGNYDAGNKVAVFSFPKVQKLKWIQAIPRRDLVVTKNTTVCEKHFTDDDMERVTTFYKESTGETLIAKLKKPRLKEGATPEIFPHCPSYLSSTKVARDGPEDVVHIVLVSHTVAEDLFPLIKKIILALEEIGFKVMGIVTDNNSINRKAVSSFNNPPQFQVQYQHPADEKMPLFYLIDLVHLIKCMRNNWINKINGYFMHYPQFEGEENAVQITSVSILRKIYDIESSELLKFGIGLRKALWPTNLERQNVSRALKIFSSNLVKGLLELGEKHNLMLYGDTVNFLNIFCTWWDIANVKTVTKVKHKNNPMAEPITDSLNDIKKDFLKSS
;
A
#
# COMPACT_ATOMS: atom_id res chain seq x y z
N MET A 1 -11.48 -32.51 -28.36
CA MET A 1 -12.46 -31.55 -27.83
C MET A 1 -11.77 -30.22 -27.56
N PRO A 2 -12.41 -29.06 -27.79
CA PRO A 2 -11.82 -27.76 -27.46
C PRO A 2 -11.58 -27.67 -25.94
N ASN A 3 -10.46 -27.10 -25.52
CA ASN A 3 -10.20 -26.91 -24.09
C ASN A 3 -11.23 -25.95 -23.50
N THR A 4 -11.74 -26.30 -22.32
CA THR A 4 -12.69 -25.49 -21.56
C THR A 4 -11.97 -24.41 -20.76
N CYS A 5 -12.66 -23.31 -20.47
CA CYS A 5 -12.10 -22.25 -19.64
C CYS A 5 -11.98 -22.71 -18.17
N CYS A 6 -10.83 -22.45 -17.54
CA CYS A 6 -10.56 -22.82 -16.15
C CYS A 6 -11.09 -21.80 -15.11
N VAL A 7 -11.54 -20.63 -15.57
CA VAL A 7 -12.06 -19.57 -14.70
C VAL A 7 -13.40 -19.97 -14.11
N THR A 8 -13.56 -19.77 -12.80
CA THR A 8 -14.77 -20.08 -12.04
C THR A 8 -16.00 -19.43 -12.69
N ASN A 9 -17.10 -20.18 -12.80
CA ASN A 9 -18.37 -19.74 -13.41
C ASN A 9 -18.29 -19.35 -14.89
N CYS A 10 -17.15 -19.56 -15.58
CA CYS A 10 -17.08 -19.38 -17.02
C CYS A 10 -17.50 -20.65 -17.75
N ARG A 11 -18.49 -20.54 -18.66
CA ARG A 11 -18.96 -21.64 -19.52
C ARG A 11 -18.33 -21.64 -20.92
N GLY A 12 -17.18 -20.98 -21.12
CA GLY A 12 -16.49 -20.98 -22.41
C GLY A 12 -16.05 -22.38 -22.85
N ASN A 13 -16.46 -22.79 -24.05
CA ASN A 13 -16.19 -24.10 -24.68
C ASN A 13 -16.78 -25.34 -24.00
N TYR A 14 -17.60 -25.21 -22.95
CA TYR A 14 -18.39 -26.32 -22.40
C TYR A 14 -19.52 -26.72 -23.37
N ASP A 15 -20.12 -27.90 -23.20
CA ASP A 15 -21.12 -28.44 -24.15
C ASP A 15 -22.33 -27.53 -24.36
N ALA A 16 -22.76 -26.82 -23.32
CA ALA A 16 -23.84 -25.82 -23.36
C ALA A 16 -23.35 -24.37 -23.53
N GLY A 17 -22.09 -24.16 -23.92
CA GLY A 17 -21.44 -22.86 -23.92
C GLY A 17 -20.98 -22.36 -25.29
N ASN A 18 -20.83 -21.04 -25.41
CA ASN A 18 -20.31 -20.43 -26.64
C ASN A 18 -18.89 -20.94 -26.94
N LYS A 19 -18.64 -21.24 -28.22
CA LYS A 19 -17.29 -21.51 -28.69
C LYS A 19 -16.49 -20.21 -28.71
N VAL A 20 -15.39 -20.20 -27.98
CA VAL A 20 -14.54 -19.02 -27.75
C VAL A 20 -13.08 -19.39 -27.93
N ALA A 21 -12.27 -18.40 -28.30
CA ALA A 21 -10.82 -18.57 -28.31
C ALA A 21 -10.31 -18.82 -26.89
N VAL A 22 -9.32 -19.70 -26.76
CA VAL A 22 -8.68 -20.08 -25.50
C VAL A 22 -7.17 -19.98 -25.61
N PHE A 23 -6.57 -19.55 -24.51
CA PHE A 23 -5.14 -19.29 -24.39
C PHE A 23 -4.55 -20.15 -23.28
N SER A 24 -3.41 -20.77 -23.57
CA SER A 24 -2.62 -21.51 -22.59
C SER A 24 -1.82 -20.55 -21.72
N PHE A 25 -1.52 -20.96 -20.49
CA PHE A 25 -0.70 -20.16 -19.59
C PHE A 25 0.68 -19.88 -20.19
N PRO A 26 1.16 -18.62 -20.16
CA PRO A 26 2.46 -18.26 -20.73
C PRO A 26 3.59 -18.91 -19.92
N LYS A 27 4.68 -19.33 -20.60
CA LYS A 27 5.82 -19.99 -19.93
C LYS A 27 6.51 -19.07 -18.91
N VAL A 28 6.73 -17.80 -19.28
CA VAL A 28 7.46 -16.82 -18.45
C VAL A 28 6.55 -16.19 -17.39
N GLN A 29 5.31 -15.87 -17.74
CA GLN A 29 4.39 -15.10 -16.86
C GLN A 29 3.33 -15.98 -16.18
N LYS A 30 3.55 -17.30 -16.11
CA LYS A 30 2.61 -18.30 -15.56
C LYS A 30 2.10 -17.91 -14.18
N LEU A 31 2.99 -17.47 -13.29
CA LEU A 31 2.66 -17.08 -11.92
C LEU A 31 1.71 -15.87 -11.86
N LYS A 32 1.88 -14.89 -12.77
CA LYS A 32 1.00 -13.72 -12.83
C LYS A 32 -0.44 -14.12 -13.14
N TRP A 33 -0.63 -15.04 -14.09
CA TRP A 33 -1.97 -15.54 -14.43
C TRP A 33 -2.60 -16.34 -13.29
N ILE A 34 -1.83 -17.19 -12.61
CA ILE A 34 -2.31 -17.95 -11.44
C ILE A 34 -2.77 -17.00 -10.33
N GLN A 35 -2.05 -15.90 -10.10
CA GLN A 35 -2.39 -14.89 -9.09
C GLN A 35 -3.59 -14.02 -9.51
N ALA A 36 -3.76 -13.75 -10.80
CA ALA A 36 -4.84 -12.93 -11.32
C ALA A 36 -6.20 -13.64 -11.29
N ILE A 37 -6.21 -14.96 -11.52
CA ILE A 37 -7.45 -15.74 -11.53
C ILE A 37 -7.93 -15.96 -10.09
N PRO A 38 -9.16 -15.53 -9.73
CA PRO A 38 -9.67 -15.58 -8.36
C PRO A 38 -10.12 -17.00 -7.97
N ARG A 39 -9.17 -17.93 -7.87
CA ARG A 39 -9.38 -19.34 -7.53
C ARG A 39 -8.20 -19.87 -6.71
N ARG A 40 -8.41 -20.13 -5.41
CA ARG A 40 -7.36 -20.56 -4.47
C ARG A 40 -6.71 -21.90 -4.84
N ASP A 41 -7.51 -22.86 -5.31
CA ASP A 41 -7.06 -24.23 -5.55
C ASP A 41 -6.82 -24.50 -7.05
N LEU A 42 -6.35 -23.50 -7.79
CA LEU A 42 -6.09 -23.63 -9.23
C LEU A 42 -4.80 -24.43 -9.49
N VAL A 43 -4.95 -25.68 -9.91
CA VAL A 43 -3.85 -26.51 -10.40
C VAL A 43 -3.73 -26.37 -11.92
N VAL A 44 -2.63 -25.78 -12.39
CA VAL A 44 -2.39 -25.53 -13.82
C VAL A 44 -1.68 -26.71 -14.48
N THR A 45 -2.39 -27.38 -15.39
CA THR A 45 -1.91 -28.46 -16.26
C THR A 45 -1.74 -27.96 -17.71
N LYS A 46 -1.26 -28.84 -18.61
CA LYS A 46 -1.16 -28.54 -20.06
C LYS A 46 -2.49 -28.22 -20.75
N ASN A 47 -3.60 -28.68 -20.18
CA ASN A 47 -4.95 -28.48 -20.73
C ASN A 47 -5.69 -27.33 -20.03
N THR A 48 -5.09 -26.71 -19.01
CA THR A 48 -5.70 -25.59 -18.29
C THR A 48 -5.55 -24.34 -19.13
N THR A 49 -6.67 -23.81 -19.63
CA THR A 49 -6.71 -22.63 -20.52
C THR A 49 -7.69 -21.57 -20.02
N VAL A 50 -7.46 -20.31 -20.40
CA VAL A 50 -8.34 -19.17 -20.13
C VAL A 50 -8.93 -18.67 -21.44
N CYS A 51 -10.22 -18.40 -21.51
CA CYS A 51 -10.85 -17.90 -22.74
C CYS A 51 -10.75 -16.39 -22.92
N GLU A 52 -10.94 -15.93 -24.16
CA GLU A 52 -10.88 -14.52 -24.57
C GLU A 52 -11.79 -13.57 -23.76
N LYS A 53 -12.89 -14.07 -23.18
CA LYS A 53 -13.80 -13.29 -22.32
C LYS A 53 -13.15 -12.69 -21.06
N HIS A 54 -11.94 -13.12 -20.71
CA HIS A 54 -11.23 -12.67 -19.51
C HIS A 54 -10.13 -11.63 -19.81
N PHE A 55 -9.97 -11.23 -21.07
CA PHE A 55 -8.98 -10.25 -21.53
C PHE A 55 -9.69 -9.05 -22.15
N THR A 56 -9.05 -7.89 -22.09
CA THR A 56 -9.55 -6.71 -22.80
C THR A 56 -9.27 -6.84 -24.31
N ASP A 57 -9.98 -6.07 -25.14
CA ASP A 57 -9.69 -6.05 -26.58
C ASP A 57 -8.30 -5.46 -26.87
N ASP A 58 -7.79 -4.58 -26.00
CA ASP A 58 -6.43 -4.04 -26.09
C ASP A 58 -5.34 -5.08 -25.85
N ASP A 59 -5.64 -6.13 -25.08
CA ASP A 59 -4.72 -7.26 -24.83
C ASP A 59 -4.68 -8.27 -25.99
N MET A 60 -5.58 -8.13 -26.96
CA MET A 60 -5.79 -9.13 -28.01
C MET A 60 -5.46 -8.62 -29.41
N GLU A 61 -4.61 -9.37 -30.10
CA GLU A 61 -4.37 -9.19 -31.53
C GLU A 61 -5.34 -10.07 -32.32
N ARG A 62 -6.27 -9.42 -33.02
CA ARG A 62 -7.22 -10.07 -33.94
C ARG A 62 -6.86 -9.88 -35.42
N VAL A 63 -5.90 -9.00 -35.71
CA VAL A 63 -5.43 -8.68 -37.06
C VAL A 63 -3.91 -8.72 -37.10
N THR A 64 -3.35 -8.96 -38.28
CA THR A 64 -1.92 -8.80 -38.57
C THR A 64 -1.76 -7.80 -39.70
N THR A 65 -0.74 -6.96 -39.60
CA THR A 65 -0.41 -5.95 -40.61
C THR A 65 0.89 -6.36 -41.30
N PHE A 66 0.92 -6.26 -42.62
CA PHE A 66 2.11 -6.48 -43.44
C PHE A 66 2.32 -5.26 -44.34
N TYR A 67 3.48 -4.62 -44.21
CA TYR A 67 3.85 -3.48 -45.03
C TYR A 67 4.59 -3.97 -46.29
N LYS A 68 4.11 -3.56 -47.46
CA LYS A 68 4.74 -3.90 -48.73
C LYS A 68 5.51 -2.68 -49.26
N GLU A 69 6.82 -2.68 -49.06
CA GLU A 69 7.72 -1.59 -49.44
C GLU A 69 7.63 -1.21 -50.93
N SER A 70 7.39 -2.19 -51.81
CA SER A 70 7.33 -1.96 -53.26
C SER A 70 6.09 -1.19 -53.73
N THR A 71 5.01 -1.18 -52.95
CA THR A 71 3.74 -0.51 -53.31
C THR A 71 3.34 0.58 -52.32
N GLY A 72 4.06 0.72 -51.20
CA GLY A 72 3.74 1.65 -50.12
C GLY A 72 2.45 1.30 -49.35
N GLU A 73 1.89 0.11 -49.56
CA GLU A 73 0.59 -0.30 -49.02
C GLU A 73 0.74 -1.18 -47.76
N THR A 74 -0.11 -0.94 -46.77
CA THR A 74 -0.24 -1.78 -45.57
C THR A 74 -1.42 -2.72 -45.72
N LEU A 75 -1.15 -4.02 -45.84
CA LEU A 75 -2.16 -5.05 -45.90
C LEU A 75 -2.57 -5.46 -44.48
N ILE A 76 -3.88 -5.44 -44.20
CA ILE A 76 -4.44 -5.88 -42.91
C ILE A 76 -5.20 -7.19 -43.12
N ALA A 77 -4.78 -8.25 -42.45
CA ALA A 77 -5.45 -9.55 -42.51
C ALA A 77 -6.00 -9.95 -41.13
N LYS A 78 -7.25 -10.42 -41.09
CA LYS A 78 -7.86 -10.97 -39.86
C LYS A 78 -7.22 -12.32 -39.51
N LEU A 79 -6.84 -12.50 -38.26
CA LEU A 79 -6.29 -13.76 -37.77
C LEU A 79 -7.40 -14.80 -37.60
N LYS A 80 -7.15 -16.03 -38.07
CA LYS A 80 -8.06 -17.17 -37.86
C LYS A 80 -8.23 -17.54 -36.38
N LYS A 81 -7.20 -17.27 -35.57
CA LYS A 81 -7.23 -17.39 -34.10
C LYS A 81 -6.58 -16.14 -33.52
N PRO A 82 -7.23 -15.46 -32.56
CA PRO A 82 -6.63 -14.30 -31.91
C PRO A 82 -5.39 -14.73 -31.12
N ARG A 83 -4.50 -13.76 -30.87
CA ARG A 83 -3.30 -13.92 -30.04
C ARG A 83 -3.36 -12.90 -28.90
N LEU A 84 -2.67 -13.19 -27.81
CA LEU A 84 -2.48 -12.22 -26.74
C LEU A 84 -1.19 -11.43 -26.98
N LYS A 85 -1.24 -10.13 -26.71
CA LYS A 85 -0.05 -9.27 -26.67
C LYS A 85 0.89 -9.72 -25.55
N GLU A 86 2.17 -9.37 -25.70
CA GLU A 86 3.15 -9.65 -24.66
C GLU A 86 2.79 -8.91 -23.36
N GLY A 87 2.76 -9.64 -22.23
CA GLY A 87 2.41 -9.07 -20.92
C GLY A 87 0.93 -9.13 -20.55
N ALA A 88 0.03 -9.48 -21.47
CA ALA A 88 -1.41 -9.58 -21.20
C ALA A 88 -1.72 -10.52 -20.03
N THR A 89 -2.59 -10.08 -19.12
CA THR A 89 -3.09 -10.86 -17.98
C THR A 89 -4.62 -10.88 -17.95
N PRO A 90 -5.26 -11.98 -17.49
CA PRO A 90 -6.71 -12.02 -17.39
C PRO A 90 -7.18 -11.12 -16.25
N GLU A 91 -8.09 -10.20 -16.54
CA GLU A 91 -8.55 -9.18 -15.59
C GLU A 91 -10.09 -9.12 -15.46
N ILE A 92 -10.82 -9.69 -16.42
CA ILE A 92 -12.28 -9.60 -16.47
C ILE A 92 -12.91 -10.85 -15.83
N PHE A 93 -13.56 -10.68 -14.66
CA PHE A 93 -14.19 -11.79 -13.91
C PHE A 93 -15.62 -11.44 -13.45
N PRO A 94 -16.61 -11.40 -14.37
CA PRO A 94 -17.94 -10.81 -14.13
C PRO A 94 -18.79 -11.55 -13.09
N HIS A 95 -18.45 -12.79 -12.76
CA HIS A 95 -19.16 -13.61 -11.75
C HIS A 95 -18.28 -13.94 -10.54
N CYS A 96 -17.20 -13.17 -10.34
CA CYS A 96 -16.39 -13.26 -9.14
C CYS A 96 -17.09 -12.53 -7.99
N PRO A 97 -17.33 -13.17 -6.83
CA PRO A 97 -17.85 -12.49 -5.67
C PRO A 97 -16.95 -11.30 -5.26
N SER A 98 -17.54 -10.20 -4.81
CA SER A 98 -16.82 -8.97 -4.48
C SER A 98 -15.68 -9.16 -3.47
N TYR A 99 -15.77 -10.17 -2.61
CA TYR A 99 -14.75 -10.53 -1.62
C TYR A 99 -13.56 -11.34 -2.21
N LEU A 100 -13.68 -11.84 -3.44
CA LEU A 100 -12.62 -12.53 -4.20
C LEU A 100 -12.10 -11.68 -5.37
N SER A 101 -12.87 -10.69 -5.84
CA SER A 101 -12.36 -9.66 -6.74
C SER A 101 -11.56 -8.66 -5.90
N SER A 102 -10.25 -8.86 -5.80
CA SER A 102 -9.38 -7.73 -5.50
C SER A 102 -9.37 -6.83 -6.73
N THR A 103 -10.38 -5.97 -6.88
CA THR A 103 -10.16 -4.72 -7.59
C THR A 103 -9.00 -4.08 -6.85
N LYS A 104 -7.82 -4.07 -7.48
CA LYS A 104 -6.82 -3.08 -7.10
C LYS A 104 -7.55 -1.77 -7.30
N VAL A 105 -7.99 -1.17 -6.20
CA VAL A 105 -8.43 0.22 -6.22
C VAL A 105 -7.22 0.94 -6.80
N ALA A 106 -7.32 1.33 -8.07
CA ALA A 106 -6.39 2.27 -8.66
C ALA A 106 -6.28 3.41 -7.65
N ARG A 107 -5.07 3.79 -7.28
CA ARG A 107 -4.90 4.96 -6.44
C ARG A 107 -5.54 6.11 -7.21
N ASP A 108 -6.52 6.77 -6.61
CA ASP A 108 -7.26 7.87 -7.23
C ASP A 108 -6.31 9.07 -7.36
N GLY A 109 -5.56 9.12 -8.47
CA GLY A 109 -4.69 10.23 -8.86
C GLY A 109 -3.75 9.84 -10.00
N PRO A 110 -3.45 10.74 -10.96
CA PRO A 110 -2.39 10.50 -11.93
C PRO A 110 -1.04 10.49 -11.20
N GLU A 111 -0.45 9.31 -11.03
CA GLU A 111 0.96 9.17 -10.62
C GLU A 111 1.82 9.28 -11.88
N ASP A 112 2.33 10.49 -12.17
CA ASP A 112 3.25 10.70 -13.29
C ASP A 112 4.69 10.53 -12.85
N VAL A 113 5.47 9.82 -13.66
CA VAL A 113 6.91 9.64 -13.42
C VAL A 113 7.68 10.74 -14.15
N VAL A 114 8.23 11.69 -13.38
CA VAL A 114 9.00 12.82 -13.92
C VAL A 114 10.45 12.42 -14.20
N HIS A 115 11.05 11.55 -13.38
CA HIS A 115 12.44 11.15 -13.53
C HIS A 115 12.69 9.78 -12.89
N ILE A 116 13.48 8.93 -13.56
CA ILE A 116 14.01 7.67 -13.00
C ILE A 116 15.53 7.78 -12.95
N VAL A 117 16.13 7.51 -11.79
CA VAL A 117 17.59 7.48 -11.63
C VAL A 117 18.00 6.09 -11.16
N LEU A 118 19.03 5.53 -11.79
CA LEU A 118 19.67 4.32 -11.28
C LEU A 118 20.51 4.69 -10.06
N VAL A 119 20.06 4.25 -8.90
CA VAL A 119 20.70 4.55 -7.62
C VAL A 119 21.74 3.47 -7.32
N SER A 120 23.00 3.70 -7.70
CA SER A 120 24.14 2.98 -7.13
C SER A 120 25.03 3.98 -6.39
N HIS A 121 25.12 3.84 -5.07
CA HIS A 121 25.95 4.70 -4.19
C HIS A 121 25.59 6.20 -4.15
N THR A 122 24.30 6.55 -4.19
CA THR A 122 23.88 7.96 -4.10
C THR A 122 24.13 8.53 -2.70
N VAL A 123 24.85 9.65 -2.63
CA VAL A 123 25.02 10.45 -1.41
C VAL A 123 24.08 11.65 -1.42
N ALA A 124 23.91 12.29 -0.26
CA ALA A 124 22.94 13.38 -0.11
C ALA A 124 23.31 14.60 -0.97
N GLU A 125 24.61 14.80 -1.16
CA GLU A 125 25.24 15.86 -1.95
C GLU A 125 24.88 15.75 -3.45
N ASP A 126 24.65 14.54 -3.96
CA ASP A 126 24.21 14.31 -5.34
C ASP A 126 22.68 14.43 -5.48
N LEU A 127 21.97 13.98 -4.43
CA LEU A 127 20.51 13.93 -4.43
C LEU A 127 19.87 15.32 -4.32
N PHE A 128 20.43 16.21 -3.51
CA PHE A 128 19.88 17.56 -3.32
C PHE A 128 19.82 18.38 -4.62
N PRO A 129 20.91 18.52 -5.41
CA PRO A 129 20.87 19.24 -6.68
C PRO A 129 19.84 18.67 -7.65
N LEU A 130 19.67 17.34 -7.68
CA LEU A 130 18.68 16.67 -8.50
C LEU A 130 17.26 17.06 -8.08
N ILE A 131 16.93 16.98 -6.78
CA ILE A 131 15.61 17.36 -6.26
C ILE A 131 15.33 18.82 -6.61
N LYS A 132 16.27 19.73 -6.33
CA LYS A 132 16.11 21.16 -6.63
C LYS A 132 15.87 21.41 -8.12
N LYS A 133 16.64 20.75 -9.00
CA LYS A 133 16.49 20.86 -10.46
C LYS A 133 15.11 20.40 -10.93
N ILE A 134 14.60 19.29 -10.39
CA ILE A 134 13.27 18.77 -10.74
C ILE A 134 12.18 19.76 -10.33
N ILE A 135 12.27 20.32 -9.12
CA ILE A 135 11.29 21.31 -8.64
C ILE A 135 11.25 22.53 -9.57
N LEU A 136 12.41 23.09 -9.91
CA LEU A 136 12.51 24.25 -10.79
C LEU A 136 11.96 23.95 -12.19
N ALA A 137 12.27 22.78 -12.76
CA ALA A 137 11.77 22.38 -14.07
C ALA A 137 10.25 22.18 -14.10
N LEU A 138 9.66 21.60 -13.05
CA LEU A 138 8.21 21.45 -12.93
C LEU A 138 7.51 22.80 -12.83
N GLU A 139 8.07 23.74 -12.07
CA GLU A 139 7.58 25.11 -11.96
C GLU A 139 7.65 25.88 -13.30
N GLU A 140 8.72 25.69 -14.06
CA GLU A 140 8.88 26.28 -15.39
C GLU A 140 7.82 25.76 -16.39
N ILE A 141 7.45 24.48 -16.29
CA ILE A 141 6.39 23.86 -17.10
C ILE A 141 4.98 24.36 -16.66
N GLY A 142 4.86 24.97 -15.49
CA GLY A 142 3.62 25.54 -14.96
C GLY A 142 2.96 24.71 -13.86
N PHE A 143 3.58 23.62 -13.38
CA PHE A 143 3.14 22.94 -12.17
C PHE A 143 3.47 23.77 -10.92
N LYS A 144 2.75 23.51 -9.81
CA LYS A 144 3.06 24.09 -8.51
C LYS A 144 3.47 23.01 -7.52
N VAL A 145 4.73 23.05 -7.09
CA VAL A 145 5.29 22.01 -6.22
C VAL A 145 5.12 22.42 -4.76
N MET A 146 4.13 21.83 -4.09
CA MET A 146 3.82 22.17 -2.70
C MET A 146 4.74 21.51 -1.67
N GLY A 147 5.34 20.36 -2.02
CA GLY A 147 6.15 19.63 -1.07
C GLY A 147 6.86 18.40 -1.61
N ILE A 148 7.76 17.87 -0.79
CA ILE A 148 8.56 16.68 -1.04
C ILE A 148 8.09 15.60 -0.07
N VAL A 149 7.85 14.39 -0.58
CA VAL A 149 7.57 13.20 0.24
C VAL A 149 8.67 12.17 0.00
N THR A 150 9.36 11.73 1.06
CA THR A 150 10.36 10.65 0.97
C THR A 150 10.13 9.58 2.02
N ASP A 151 10.81 8.44 1.89
CA ASP A 151 10.94 7.54 3.03
C ASP A 151 11.78 8.17 4.16
N ASN A 152 11.87 7.48 5.31
CA ASN A 152 12.66 7.94 6.45
C ASN A 152 14.15 7.56 6.36
N ASN A 153 14.75 7.61 5.18
CA ASN A 153 16.18 7.37 4.99
C ASN A 153 17.01 8.62 5.38
N SER A 154 18.15 8.41 6.05
CA SER A 154 19.05 9.50 6.45
C SER A 154 19.61 10.30 5.27
N ILE A 155 19.85 9.66 4.13
CA ILE A 155 20.33 10.31 2.91
C ILE A 155 19.27 11.28 2.38
N ASN A 156 18.01 10.85 2.35
CA ASN A 156 16.88 11.68 1.92
C ASN A 156 16.70 12.89 2.85
N ARG A 157 16.68 12.66 4.17
CA ARG A 157 16.59 13.76 5.15
C ARG A 157 17.75 14.75 5.02
N LYS A 158 18.97 14.25 4.80
CA LYS A 158 20.16 15.10 4.63
C LYS A 158 20.08 15.90 3.33
N ALA A 159 19.66 15.29 2.23
CA ALA A 159 19.49 15.98 0.94
C ALA A 159 18.44 17.09 1.04
N VAL A 160 17.28 16.83 1.65
CA VAL A 160 16.25 17.86 1.81
C VAL A 160 16.69 18.94 2.81
N SER A 161 17.48 18.60 3.84
CA SER A 161 18.00 19.60 4.79
C SER A 161 18.90 20.65 4.13
N SER A 162 19.50 20.33 2.99
CA SER A 162 20.34 21.23 2.20
C SER A 162 19.57 22.35 1.49
N PHE A 163 18.24 22.37 1.55
CA PHE A 163 17.46 23.57 1.19
C PHE A 163 17.73 24.75 2.13
N ASN A 164 18.23 24.49 3.34
CA ASN A 164 18.76 25.51 4.24
C ASN A 164 20.30 25.56 4.19
N ASN A 165 20.84 26.73 4.50
CA ASN A 165 22.28 26.94 4.67
C ASN A 165 22.54 27.65 6.02
N PRO A 166 23.14 26.99 7.02
CA PRO A 166 23.64 25.60 6.99
C PRO A 166 22.52 24.55 6.93
N PRO A 167 22.81 23.30 6.48
CA PRO A 167 21.80 22.25 6.39
C PRO A 167 21.15 21.94 7.73
N GLN A 168 19.81 22.00 7.78
CA GLN A 168 19.03 21.72 8.97
C GLN A 168 17.71 21.03 8.60
N PHE A 169 17.36 19.97 9.33
CA PHE A 169 16.06 19.31 9.15
C PHE A 169 14.94 20.24 9.64
N GLN A 170 13.95 20.49 8.79
CA GLN A 170 12.74 21.24 9.06
C GLN A 170 11.58 20.57 8.30
N VAL A 171 10.35 20.80 8.72
CA VAL A 171 9.14 20.34 8.00
C VAL A 171 8.69 21.33 6.92
N GLN A 172 9.25 22.53 6.94
CA GLN A 172 8.98 23.61 6.00
C GLN A 172 10.31 24.24 5.59
N TYR A 173 10.47 24.46 4.30
CA TYR A 173 11.63 25.11 3.69
C TYR A 173 11.17 26.29 2.82
N GLN A 174 12.10 27.18 2.48
CA GLN A 174 11.85 28.21 1.47
C GLN A 174 11.77 27.56 0.08
N HIS A 175 10.74 27.89 -0.70
CA HIS A 175 10.55 27.29 -2.01
C HIS A 175 11.58 27.84 -3.03
N PRO A 176 12.28 26.97 -3.80
CA PRO A 176 13.41 27.40 -4.63
C PRO A 176 13.02 28.21 -5.87
N ALA A 177 11.74 28.17 -6.29
CA ALA A 177 11.24 28.96 -7.43
C ALA A 177 10.47 30.23 -7.01
N ASP A 178 10.01 30.29 -5.76
CA ASP A 178 9.19 31.41 -5.24
C ASP A 178 9.43 31.56 -3.74
N GLU A 179 10.21 32.57 -3.37
CA GLU A 179 10.60 32.80 -1.97
C GLU A 179 9.43 33.07 -1.02
N LYS A 180 8.25 33.45 -1.55
CA LYS A 180 7.06 33.72 -0.73
C LYS A 180 6.27 32.46 -0.41
N MET A 181 6.56 31.35 -1.08
CA MET A 181 5.85 30.10 -0.94
C MET A 181 6.63 29.12 -0.04
N PRO A 182 5.94 28.37 0.84
CA PRO A 182 6.56 27.30 1.58
C PRO A 182 6.73 26.04 0.71
N LEU A 183 7.84 25.34 0.90
CA LEU A 183 8.05 23.97 0.42
C LEU A 183 7.95 23.02 1.61
N PHE A 184 6.91 22.20 1.67
CA PHE A 184 6.70 21.28 2.79
C PHE A 184 7.51 19.99 2.60
N TYR A 185 8.07 19.46 3.68
CA TYR A 185 8.74 18.15 3.68
C TYR A 185 7.98 17.16 4.56
N LEU A 186 7.60 16.03 3.97
CA LEU A 186 6.86 14.97 4.63
C LEU A 186 7.62 13.64 4.53
N ILE A 187 7.55 12.87 5.60
CA ILE A 187 8.00 11.48 5.60
C ILE A 187 6.81 10.60 5.26
N ASP A 188 7.00 9.63 4.38
CA ASP A 188 5.97 8.66 4.01
C ASP A 188 5.42 7.96 5.26
N LEU A 189 4.14 8.22 5.52
CA LEU A 189 3.37 7.74 6.66
C LEU A 189 3.37 6.20 6.73
N VAL A 190 3.34 5.53 5.58
CA VAL A 190 3.39 4.06 5.47
C VAL A 190 4.72 3.54 6.01
N HIS A 191 5.81 4.28 5.78
CA HIS A 191 7.12 3.93 6.30
C HIS A 191 7.22 4.18 7.80
N LEU A 192 6.58 5.22 8.35
CA LEU A 192 6.54 5.47 9.80
C LEU A 192 5.93 4.29 10.57
N ILE A 193 4.78 3.75 10.13
CA ILE A 193 4.15 2.57 10.76
C ILE A 193 5.08 1.35 10.72
N LYS A 194 5.74 1.11 9.58
CA LYS A 194 6.70 -0.01 9.44
C LYS A 194 7.89 0.16 10.38
N CYS A 195 8.46 1.37 10.43
CA CYS A 195 9.59 1.72 11.29
C CYS A 195 9.21 1.55 12.76
N MET A 196 8.04 2.06 13.16
CA MET A 196 7.53 1.94 14.53
C MET A 196 7.43 0.47 14.95
N ARG A 197 6.72 -0.35 14.17
CA ARG A 197 6.64 -1.80 14.43
C ARG A 197 8.03 -2.43 14.54
N ASN A 198 8.91 -2.18 13.57
CA ASN A 198 10.22 -2.82 13.50
C ASN A 198 11.10 -2.43 14.69
N ASN A 199 11.10 -1.15 15.05
CA ASN A 199 11.85 -0.62 16.18
C ASN A 199 11.35 -1.23 17.49
N TRP A 200 10.04 -1.34 17.66
CA TRP A 200 9.43 -1.91 18.86
C TRP A 200 9.77 -3.40 19.03
N ILE A 201 9.66 -4.20 17.97
CA ILE A 201 9.98 -5.64 18.00
C ILE A 201 11.47 -5.90 18.22
N ASN A 202 12.35 -5.02 17.74
CA ASN A 202 13.80 -5.18 17.82
C ASN A 202 14.42 -4.68 19.13
N LYS A 203 13.65 -4.17 20.10
CA LYS A 203 14.20 -3.72 21.38
C LYS A 203 14.79 -4.90 22.17
N ILE A 204 16.12 -4.82 22.40
CA ILE A 204 16.93 -5.87 23.04
C ILE A 204 16.60 -5.99 24.54
N ASN A 205 16.21 -4.89 25.19
CA ASN A 205 15.99 -4.81 26.65
C ASN A 205 14.51 -5.00 27.02
N GLY A 206 13.98 -6.21 26.83
CA GLY A 206 12.71 -6.62 27.46
C GLY A 206 11.42 -6.29 26.70
N TYR A 207 11.50 -5.96 25.40
CA TYR A 207 10.33 -5.64 24.56
C TYR A 207 9.54 -4.38 24.97
N PHE A 208 10.13 -3.54 25.84
CA PHE A 208 9.52 -2.29 26.30
C PHE A 208 9.89 -1.10 25.42
N MET A 209 8.98 -0.14 25.32
CA MET A 209 9.24 1.17 24.75
C MET A 209 8.62 2.25 25.63
N HIS A 210 9.36 3.34 25.79
CA HIS A 210 8.90 4.54 26.47
C HIS A 210 8.27 5.48 25.46
N TYR A 211 7.16 6.10 25.83
CA TYR A 211 6.51 7.14 25.03
C TYR A 211 5.98 8.25 25.95
N PRO A 212 5.96 9.50 25.49
CA PRO A 212 5.42 10.61 26.28
C PRO A 212 3.93 10.41 26.49
N GLN A 213 3.46 10.77 27.68
CA GLN A 213 2.05 10.86 27.97
C GLN A 213 1.49 12.15 27.33
N PHE A 214 0.39 12.02 26.59
CA PHE A 214 -0.22 13.13 25.84
C PHE A 214 -1.40 13.79 26.57
N GLU A 215 -1.87 13.19 27.67
CA GLU A 215 -2.96 13.70 28.50
C GLU A 215 -2.53 13.72 29.97
N GLY A 216 -2.62 14.86 30.65
CA GLY A 216 -2.29 14.98 32.08
C GLY A 216 -0.95 15.67 32.35
N GLU A 217 -0.14 15.13 33.28
CA GLU A 217 1.10 15.77 33.74
C GLU A 217 2.14 15.90 32.62
N GLU A 218 2.70 17.11 32.49
CA GLU A 218 3.72 17.45 31.51
C GLU A 218 5.02 16.66 31.79
N ASN A 219 5.58 16.03 30.76
CA ASN A 219 6.77 15.16 30.82
C ASN A 219 6.60 13.79 31.50
N ALA A 220 5.38 13.36 31.80
CA ALA A 220 5.15 11.97 32.22
C ALA A 220 5.46 10.99 31.08
N VAL A 221 6.05 9.84 31.42
CA VAL A 221 6.48 8.81 30.46
C VAL A 221 5.73 7.52 30.74
N GLN A 222 5.05 6.99 29.73
CA GLN A 222 4.38 5.70 29.77
C GLN A 222 5.23 4.60 29.14
N ILE A 223 4.92 3.35 29.50
CA ILE A 223 5.68 2.17 29.05
C ILE A 223 4.74 1.22 28.34
N THR A 224 5.09 0.84 27.11
CA THR A 224 4.37 -0.18 26.34
C THR A 224 5.23 -1.40 26.10
N SER A 225 4.62 -2.59 25.97
CA SER A 225 5.36 -3.85 25.77
C SER A 225 4.81 -4.71 24.63
N VAL A 226 5.68 -5.12 23.68
CA VAL A 226 5.32 -6.12 22.65
C VAL A 226 4.95 -7.46 23.27
N SER A 227 5.47 -7.76 24.46
CA SER A 227 5.22 -9.03 25.14
C SER A 227 3.73 -9.27 25.39
N ILE A 228 2.95 -8.22 25.64
CA ILE A 228 1.51 -8.31 25.87
C ILE A 228 0.78 -8.71 24.59
N LEU A 229 1.19 -8.15 23.45
CA LEU A 229 0.64 -8.53 22.15
C LEU A 229 0.89 -10.01 21.83
N ARG A 230 2.07 -10.52 22.24
CA ARG A 230 2.40 -11.95 22.12
C ARG A 230 1.56 -12.81 23.06
N LYS A 231 1.38 -12.40 24.31
CA LYS A 231 0.51 -13.11 25.27
C LYS A 231 -0.94 -13.20 24.78
N ILE A 232 -1.48 -12.14 24.20
CA ILE A 232 -2.82 -12.18 23.59
C ILE A 232 -2.86 -13.15 22.42
N TYR A 233 -1.87 -13.11 21.53
CA TYR A 233 -1.77 -14.09 20.45
C TYR A 233 -1.77 -15.53 20.97
N ASP A 234 -1.07 -15.80 22.08
CA ASP A 234 -0.99 -17.13 22.69
C ASP A 234 -2.33 -17.53 23.34
N ILE A 235 -2.98 -16.62 24.08
CA ILE A 235 -4.32 -16.83 24.67
C ILE A 235 -5.34 -17.16 23.59
N GLU A 236 -5.31 -16.43 22.47
CA GLU A 236 -6.22 -16.63 21.35
C GLU A 236 -5.82 -17.79 20.42
N SER A 237 -4.69 -18.46 20.66
CA SER A 237 -4.14 -19.41 19.71
C SER A 237 -5.07 -20.61 19.48
N SER A 238 -5.75 -21.07 20.53
CA SER A 238 -6.74 -22.16 20.52
C SER A 238 -8.17 -21.73 20.19
N GLU A 239 -8.47 -20.42 20.21
CA GLU A 239 -9.82 -19.92 20.08
C GLU A 239 -10.30 -19.85 18.62
N LEU A 240 -11.60 -20.08 18.39
CA LEU A 240 -12.19 -19.95 17.05
C LEU A 240 -12.35 -18.48 16.65
N LEU A 241 -12.70 -17.62 17.61
CA LEU A 241 -12.84 -16.18 17.41
C LEU A 241 -11.63 -15.47 18.00
N LYS A 242 -11.00 -14.59 17.21
CA LYS A 242 -9.78 -13.88 17.59
C LYS A 242 -9.93 -12.40 17.28
N PHE A 243 -9.51 -11.56 18.22
CA PHE A 243 -9.28 -10.14 18.01
C PHE A 243 -8.03 -9.91 17.16
N GLY A 244 -6.94 -10.67 17.42
CA GLY A 244 -5.64 -10.56 16.75
C GLY A 244 -5.52 -11.30 15.41
N ILE A 245 -6.47 -11.15 14.48
CA ILE A 245 -6.43 -11.88 13.20
C ILE A 245 -5.19 -11.50 12.37
N GLY A 246 -4.33 -12.49 12.11
CA GLY A 246 -3.11 -12.32 11.29
C GLY A 246 -1.91 -11.73 12.04
N LEU A 247 -1.96 -11.69 13.37
CA LEU A 247 -0.96 -11.04 14.22
C LEU A 247 0.41 -11.75 14.21
N ARG A 248 0.47 -13.07 13.97
CA ARG A 248 1.73 -13.85 13.94
C ARG A 248 2.81 -13.21 13.08
N LYS A 249 2.48 -12.87 11.83
CA LYS A 249 3.44 -12.31 10.87
C LYS A 249 3.70 -10.81 11.09
N ALA A 250 2.94 -10.17 11.99
CA ALA A 250 3.20 -8.81 12.43
C ALA A 250 4.18 -8.81 13.61
N LEU A 251 4.06 -9.75 14.54
CA LEU A 251 4.89 -9.86 15.75
C LEU A 251 6.24 -10.58 15.53
N TRP A 252 6.29 -11.49 14.56
CA TRP A 252 7.51 -12.21 14.17
C TRP A 252 7.72 -12.12 12.65
N PRO A 253 8.00 -10.92 12.11
CA PRO A 253 8.16 -10.73 10.67
C PRO A 253 9.53 -11.22 10.18
N THR A 254 9.56 -11.89 9.04
CA THR A 254 10.79 -12.09 8.26
C THR A 254 11.28 -10.76 7.65
N ASN A 255 12.52 -10.73 7.12
CA ASN A 255 13.08 -9.53 6.48
C ASN A 255 12.20 -8.98 5.34
N LEU A 256 11.61 -9.86 4.53
CA LEU A 256 10.68 -9.46 3.46
C LEU A 256 9.36 -8.93 4.05
N GLU A 257 8.83 -9.59 5.08
CA GLU A 257 7.58 -9.19 5.72
C GLU A 257 7.68 -7.88 6.50
N ARG A 258 8.89 -7.49 6.94
CA ARG A 258 9.17 -6.17 7.51
C ARG A 258 8.86 -5.03 6.52
N GLN A 259 8.83 -5.28 5.22
CA GLN A 259 8.46 -4.25 4.24
C GLN A 259 6.94 -4.13 4.00
N ASN A 260 6.14 -5.05 4.55
CA ASN A 260 4.70 -5.07 4.32
C ASN A 260 3.94 -4.25 5.38
N VAL A 261 3.35 -3.13 4.95
CA VAL A 261 2.54 -2.26 5.82
C VAL A 261 1.24 -2.91 6.29
N SER A 262 0.57 -3.69 5.45
CA SER A 262 -0.68 -4.37 5.83
C SER A 262 -0.48 -5.31 7.01
N ARG A 263 0.71 -5.93 7.12
CA ARG A 263 1.10 -6.71 8.30
C ARG A 263 1.32 -5.83 9.52
N ALA A 264 2.00 -4.69 9.37
CA ALA A 264 2.20 -3.77 10.49
C ALA A 264 0.89 -3.22 11.05
N LEU A 265 -0.07 -2.89 10.18
CA LEU A 265 -1.41 -2.45 10.57
C LEU A 265 -2.24 -3.51 11.30
N LYS A 266 -1.80 -4.77 11.37
CA LYS A 266 -2.44 -5.77 12.24
C LYS A 266 -2.16 -5.50 13.73
N ILE A 267 -1.03 -4.85 14.04
CA ILE A 267 -0.72 -4.41 15.41
C ILE A 267 -1.50 -3.12 15.73
N PHE A 268 -1.45 -2.14 14.83
CA PHE A 268 -2.17 -0.87 15.00
C PHE A 268 -3.61 -1.00 14.47
N SER A 269 -4.44 -1.76 15.17
CA SER A 269 -5.85 -1.95 14.80
C SER A 269 -6.79 -1.87 16.00
N SER A 270 -7.97 -1.29 15.77
CA SER A 270 -9.02 -1.18 16.78
C SER A 270 -9.50 -2.53 17.31
N ASN A 271 -9.45 -3.59 16.48
CA ASN A 271 -9.76 -4.94 16.93
C ASN A 271 -8.76 -5.43 17.98
N LEU A 272 -7.46 -5.21 17.78
CA LEU A 272 -6.45 -5.61 18.74
C LEU A 272 -6.54 -4.79 20.03
N VAL A 273 -6.87 -3.48 19.92
CA VAL A 273 -7.16 -2.64 21.09
C VAL A 273 -8.30 -3.22 21.92
N LYS A 274 -9.42 -3.60 21.29
CA LYS A 274 -10.54 -4.24 21.99
C LYS A 274 -10.14 -5.56 22.64
N GLY A 275 -9.37 -6.39 21.93
CA GLY A 275 -8.83 -7.63 22.48
C GLY A 275 -7.91 -7.42 23.68
N LEU A 276 -7.10 -6.35 23.66
CA LEU A 276 -6.26 -5.96 24.80
C LEU A 276 -7.06 -5.53 26.02
N LEU A 277 -8.15 -4.79 25.84
CA LEU A 277 -9.01 -4.40 26.95
C LEU A 277 -9.69 -5.64 27.55
N GLU A 278 -10.35 -6.45 26.72
CA GLU A 278 -11.10 -7.63 27.16
C GLU A 278 -10.19 -8.70 27.79
N LEU A 279 -9.15 -9.13 27.07
CA LEU A 279 -8.29 -10.23 27.50
C LEU A 279 -7.20 -9.74 28.47
N GLY A 280 -6.78 -8.49 28.37
CA GLY A 280 -5.80 -7.90 29.29
C GLY A 280 -6.35 -7.84 30.70
N GLU A 281 -7.58 -7.37 30.87
CA GLU A 281 -8.27 -7.34 32.16
C GLU A 281 -8.54 -8.77 32.65
N LYS A 282 -9.19 -9.60 31.83
CA LYS A 282 -9.56 -10.99 32.19
C LYS A 282 -8.38 -11.85 32.64
N HIS A 283 -7.20 -11.65 32.04
CA HIS A 283 -6.00 -12.42 32.35
C HIS A 283 -4.98 -11.64 33.20
N ASN A 284 -5.34 -10.48 33.77
CA ASN A 284 -4.47 -9.65 34.62
C ASN A 284 -3.10 -9.36 33.98
N LEU A 285 -3.09 -9.02 32.69
CA LEU A 285 -1.86 -8.75 31.96
C LEU A 285 -1.28 -7.39 32.36
N MET A 286 -0.11 -7.37 33.01
CA MET A 286 0.57 -6.12 33.33
C MET A 286 0.78 -5.22 32.10
N LEU A 287 0.65 -3.90 32.28
CA LEU A 287 0.84 -2.86 31.25
C LEU A 287 -0.11 -2.92 30.05
N TYR A 288 -1.22 -3.68 30.16
CA TYR A 288 -2.22 -3.74 29.07
C TYR A 288 -2.83 -2.36 28.79
N GLY A 289 -3.16 -1.59 29.83
CA GLY A 289 -3.71 -0.24 29.72
C GLY A 289 -2.77 0.73 28.99
N ASP A 290 -1.52 0.81 29.41
CA ASP A 290 -0.52 1.66 28.74
C ASP A 290 -0.26 1.21 27.29
N THR A 291 -0.38 -0.08 26.99
CA THR A 291 -0.24 -0.58 25.62
C THR A 291 -1.47 -0.28 24.78
N VAL A 292 -2.66 -0.28 25.36
CA VAL A 292 -3.90 0.18 24.71
C VAL A 292 -3.79 1.66 24.36
N ASN A 293 -3.35 2.50 25.29
CA ASN A 293 -3.16 3.93 25.07
C ASN A 293 -2.17 4.17 23.91
N PHE A 294 -1.02 3.49 23.95
CA PHE A 294 -0.04 3.53 22.88
C PHE A 294 -0.62 3.17 21.50
N LEU A 295 -1.36 2.06 21.40
CA LEU A 295 -1.95 1.64 20.13
C LEU A 295 -3.05 2.59 19.65
N ASN A 296 -3.83 3.18 20.57
CA ASN A 296 -4.87 4.15 20.23
C ASN A 296 -4.28 5.40 19.59
N ILE A 297 -3.15 5.91 20.08
CA ILE A 297 -2.46 7.06 19.46
C ILE A 297 -2.17 6.78 17.98
N PHE A 298 -1.57 5.62 17.67
CA PHE A 298 -1.26 5.24 16.29
C PHE A 298 -2.50 4.92 15.45
N CYS A 299 -3.55 4.34 16.04
CA CYS A 299 -4.81 4.07 15.33
C CYS A 299 -5.48 5.40 14.93
N THR A 300 -5.62 6.32 15.88
CA THR A 300 -6.21 7.65 15.65
C THR A 300 -5.38 8.45 14.65
N TRP A 301 -4.06 8.52 14.84
CA TRP A 301 -3.16 9.18 13.90
C TRP A 301 -3.25 8.60 12.49
N TRP A 302 -3.30 7.27 12.35
CA TRP A 302 -3.41 6.62 11.05
C TRP A 302 -4.75 6.88 10.38
N ASP A 303 -5.85 6.91 11.14
CA ASP A 303 -7.17 7.23 10.60
C ASP A 303 -7.21 8.68 10.07
N ILE A 304 -6.57 9.63 10.76
CA ILE A 304 -6.41 11.03 10.32
C ILE A 304 -5.51 11.15 9.10
N ALA A 305 -4.35 10.48 9.11
CA ALA A 305 -3.32 10.68 8.11
C ALA A 305 -3.56 9.91 6.79
N ASN A 306 -4.43 8.89 6.78
CA ASN A 306 -4.67 8.01 5.63
C ASN A 306 -6.12 8.07 5.12
N VAL A 307 -6.66 9.29 5.05
CA VAL A 307 -7.95 9.58 4.43
C VAL A 307 -7.79 9.51 2.90
N LYS A 308 -8.42 8.53 2.27
CA LYS A 308 -8.29 8.27 0.82
C LYS A 308 -9.45 8.83 0.00
N THR A 309 -10.66 8.79 0.54
CA THR A 309 -11.86 9.28 -0.13
C THR A 309 -12.81 9.87 0.89
N VAL A 310 -13.52 10.92 0.49
CA VAL A 310 -14.54 11.60 1.32
C VAL A 310 -15.69 10.63 1.69
N THR A 311 -15.90 9.58 0.90
CA THR A 311 -16.97 8.59 1.11
C THR A 311 -16.61 7.46 2.08
N LYS A 312 -15.33 7.22 2.37
CA LYS A 312 -14.88 6.15 3.29
C LYS A 312 -15.41 6.34 4.71
N VAL A 313 -15.69 7.60 5.09
CA VAL A 313 -16.29 8.03 6.35
C VAL A 313 -17.67 7.40 6.56
N LYS A 314 -18.51 7.40 5.52
CA LYS A 314 -19.90 6.90 5.59
C LYS A 314 -20.01 5.42 5.94
N HIS A 315 -18.96 4.64 5.67
CA HIS A 315 -18.94 3.20 5.96
C HIS A 315 -18.39 2.84 7.34
N LYS A 316 -17.59 3.72 7.96
CA LYS A 316 -16.88 3.42 9.22
C LYS A 316 -17.41 4.19 10.44
N ASN A 317 -18.20 5.25 10.23
CA ASN A 317 -18.68 6.13 11.31
C ASN A 317 -17.54 6.57 12.25
N ASN A 318 -16.41 7.01 11.68
CA ASN A 318 -15.23 7.45 12.42
C ASN A 318 -14.91 8.91 12.04
N PRO A 319 -15.21 9.90 12.91
CA PRO A 319 -14.92 11.31 12.68
C PRO A 319 -13.43 11.62 12.46
N MET A 320 -12.53 10.81 13.04
CA MET A 320 -11.09 10.99 12.88
C MET A 320 -10.60 10.66 11.46
N ALA A 321 -11.39 9.91 10.68
CA ALA A 321 -11.08 9.56 9.29
C ALA A 321 -11.71 10.52 8.26
N GLU A 322 -12.18 11.69 8.70
CA GLU A 322 -12.70 12.74 7.83
C GLU A 322 -11.57 13.63 7.29
N PRO A 323 -11.74 14.25 6.11
CA PRO A 323 -10.82 15.29 5.65
C PRO A 323 -10.62 16.36 6.72
N ILE A 324 -9.38 16.82 6.90
CA ILE A 324 -9.09 17.97 7.76
C ILE A 324 -9.71 19.20 7.11
N THR A 325 -10.43 19.98 7.89
CA THR A 325 -11.12 21.20 7.44
C THR A 325 -10.43 22.45 7.99
N ASP A 326 -10.76 23.63 7.46
CA ASP A 326 -10.25 24.91 8.00
C ASP A 326 -10.91 25.33 9.32
N SER A 327 -11.84 24.53 9.85
CA SER A 327 -12.45 24.78 11.16
C SER A 327 -11.39 24.94 12.26
N LEU A 328 -11.60 25.94 13.12
CA LEU A 328 -10.78 26.20 14.30
C LEU A 328 -10.94 25.10 15.37
N ASN A 329 -12.10 24.44 15.41
CA ASN A 329 -12.44 23.38 16.37
C ASN A 329 -12.38 21.99 15.73
N ASP A 330 -11.50 21.79 14.75
CA ASP A 330 -11.32 20.46 14.16
C ASP A 330 -10.53 19.58 15.14
N ILE A 331 -11.23 18.64 15.79
CA ILE A 331 -10.67 17.70 16.77
C ILE A 331 -9.42 16.96 16.28
N LYS A 332 -9.26 16.80 14.96
CA LYS A 332 -8.08 16.17 14.35
C LYS A 332 -6.86 17.08 14.47
N LYS A 333 -7.03 18.40 14.32
CA LYS A 333 -5.95 19.39 14.51
C LYS A 333 -5.51 19.44 15.97
N ASP A 334 -6.46 19.36 16.90
CA ASP A 334 -6.16 19.37 18.33
C ASP A 334 -5.33 18.14 18.70
N PHE A 335 -5.77 16.95 18.26
CA PHE A 335 -5.01 15.71 18.43
C PHE A 335 -3.59 15.80 17.84
N LEU A 336 -3.43 16.34 16.63
CA LEU A 336 -2.13 16.46 15.97
C LEU A 336 -1.21 17.54 16.58
N LYS A 337 -1.74 18.45 17.40
CA LYS A 337 -0.97 19.49 18.10
C LYS A 337 -0.57 19.05 19.52
N SER A 338 -1.42 18.28 20.17
CA SER A 338 -1.18 17.76 21.52
C SER A 338 -0.26 16.54 21.53
N SER A 339 -0.06 15.90 20.37
CA SER A 339 0.76 14.70 20.16
C SER A 339 2.05 15.02 19.42
#